data_AF-A0A060BYI0-F1
#
_entry.id   AF-A0A060BYI0-F1
#
_cell.length_a   1.000
_cell.length_b   1.000
_cell.length_c   1.000
_cell.angle_alpha   90.00
_cell.angle_beta   90.00
_cell.angle_gamma   90.00
#
_symmetry.space_group_name_H-M   'P 1'
#
loop_
_entity.id
_entity.type
_entity.pdbx_description
1 polymer ?
#
loop_
_entity_poly.entity_id
_entity_poly.type
_entity_poly.pdbx_seq_one_letter_code
_entity_poly.pdbx_strand_id
1 'polypeptide(L)'
;RAITEELRGVLGFDGLVVTDDLGMDAVARRYRPEEAAVMAIRAGADLLIFAHGESKRAGSTDDIIAAVAAAVAAGRLPQSRIEESYGRIRAARGALADHQPPAPLVTPDCSEATGRDDHPGGPRLNEGAGLTRHAR
;
A
#
# COMPACT_ATOMS: atom_id res chain seq x y z
N ARG A 1 -17.04 3.39 -9.27
CA ARG A 1 -16.87 3.39 -10.74
C ARG A 1 -15.63 2.58 -11.14
N ALA A 2 -14.41 3.10 -11.03
CA ALA A 2 -13.21 2.38 -11.47
C ALA A 2 -13.08 0.94 -10.92
N ILE A 3 -13.29 0.73 -9.62
CA ILE A 3 -13.19 -0.63 -9.06
C ILE A 3 -14.49 -1.41 -9.32
N THR A 4 -15.65 -0.91 -8.88
CA THR A 4 -16.90 -1.68 -8.92
C THR A 4 -17.48 -1.91 -10.32
N GLU A 5 -17.43 -0.91 -11.20
CA GLU A 5 -18.06 -0.99 -12.53
C GLU A 5 -17.05 -1.51 -13.56
N GLU A 6 -15.85 -0.95 -13.61
CA GLU A 6 -14.86 -1.33 -14.63
C GLU A 6 -14.10 -2.61 -14.24
N LEU A 7 -13.36 -2.57 -13.12
CA LEU A 7 -12.49 -3.69 -12.74
C LEU A 7 -13.29 -4.96 -12.40
N ARG A 8 -14.32 -4.83 -11.57
CA ARG A 8 -15.15 -5.99 -11.18
C ARG A 8 -16.25 -6.31 -12.18
N GLY A 9 -16.86 -5.29 -12.79
CA GLY A 9 -17.97 -5.48 -13.73
C GLY A 9 -17.49 -5.87 -15.12
N VAL A 10 -16.78 -4.97 -15.82
CA VAL A 10 -16.35 -5.17 -17.21
C VAL A 10 -15.21 -6.19 -17.30
N LEU A 11 -14.18 -6.05 -16.47
CA LEU A 11 -13.00 -6.91 -16.51
C LEU A 11 -13.17 -8.21 -15.71
N GLY A 12 -14.25 -8.33 -14.92
CA GLY A 12 -14.57 -9.56 -14.18
C GLY A 12 -13.57 -9.92 -13.08
N PHE A 13 -12.77 -8.97 -12.60
CA PHE A 13 -11.78 -9.24 -11.55
C PHE A 13 -12.46 -9.41 -10.18
N ASP A 14 -12.34 -10.60 -9.59
CA ASP A 14 -12.89 -10.90 -8.26
C ASP A 14 -11.82 -11.11 -7.17
N GLY A 15 -10.56 -10.81 -7.50
CA GLY A 15 -9.46 -10.85 -6.55
C GLY A 15 -9.47 -9.71 -5.54
N LEU A 16 -8.46 -9.71 -4.68
CA LEU A 16 -8.20 -8.68 -3.67
C LEU A 16 -7.73 -7.38 -4.33
N VAL A 17 -8.36 -6.25 -3.98
CA VAL A 17 -7.95 -4.92 -4.39
C VAL A 17 -7.27 -4.20 -3.22
N VAL A 18 -6.03 -3.79 -3.43
CA VAL A 18 -5.21 -3.08 -2.45
C VAL A 18 -5.00 -1.65 -2.93
N THR A 19 -5.15 -0.66 -2.06
CA THR A 19 -4.81 0.73 -2.40
C THR A 19 -3.30 0.93 -2.34
N ASP A 20 -2.79 1.90 -3.10
CA ASP A 20 -1.53 2.55 -2.72
C ASP A 20 -1.73 3.34 -1.42
N ASP A 21 -0.67 3.97 -0.93
CA ASP A 21 -0.66 4.65 0.36
C ASP A 21 -1.63 5.84 0.41
N LEU A 22 -2.67 5.71 1.22
CA LEU A 22 -3.66 6.77 1.45
C LEU A 22 -3.13 7.88 2.38
N GLY A 23 -2.00 7.65 3.04
CA GLY A 23 -1.27 8.64 3.84
C GLY A 23 -0.31 9.52 3.02
N MET A 24 -0.14 9.27 1.72
CA MET A 24 0.76 10.07 0.89
C MET A 24 0.31 11.54 0.81
N ASP A 25 1.26 12.44 0.67
CA ASP A 25 1.04 13.89 0.63
C ASP A 25 -0.06 14.34 -0.35
N ALA A 26 -0.10 13.74 -1.55
CA ALA A 26 -1.07 14.06 -2.58
C ALA A 26 -2.52 13.77 -2.14
N VAL A 27 -2.73 12.71 -1.36
CA VAL A 27 -4.04 12.30 -0.84
C VAL A 27 -4.35 13.07 0.44
N ALA A 28 -3.40 13.12 1.38
CA ALA A 28 -3.55 13.76 2.69
C ALA A 28 -3.74 15.29 2.65
N ARG A 29 -3.39 15.94 1.52
CA ARG A 29 -3.72 17.35 1.27
C ARG A 29 -5.21 17.57 0.97
N ARG A 30 -5.91 16.55 0.50
CA ARG A 30 -7.30 16.66 0.04
C ARG A 30 -8.29 15.98 0.97
N TYR A 31 -7.87 14.89 1.63
CA TYR A 31 -8.75 14.10 2.49
C TYR A 31 -8.10 13.82 3.82
N ARG A 32 -8.93 13.78 4.87
CA ARG A 32 -8.51 13.21 6.14
C ARG A 32 -8.40 11.69 6.02
N PRO A 33 -7.47 11.03 6.72
CA PRO A 33 -7.27 9.58 6.63
C PRO A 33 -8.53 8.75 6.89
N GLU A 34 -9.35 9.16 7.85
CA GLU A 34 -10.60 8.50 8.22
C GLU A 34 -11.60 8.53 7.07
N GLU A 35 -11.70 9.67 6.39
CA GLU A 35 -12.63 9.85 5.28
C GLU A 35 -12.11 9.19 4.00
N ALA A 36 -10.81 9.23 3.77
CA ALA A 36 -10.13 8.48 2.71
C ALA A 36 -10.40 6.98 2.84
N ALA A 37 -10.31 6.43 4.06
CA ALA A 37 -10.59 5.02 4.30
C ALA A 37 -12.04 4.64 3.97
N VAL A 38 -13.01 5.40 4.47
CA VAL A 38 -14.44 5.15 4.19
C VAL A 38 -14.73 5.23 2.69
N MET A 39 -14.17 6.24 2.00
CA MET A 39 -14.34 6.38 0.55
C MET A 39 -13.70 5.24 -0.23
N ALA A 40 -12.49 4.81 0.13
CA ALA A 40 -11.79 3.72 -0.53
C ALA A 40 -12.56 2.39 -0.42
N ILE A 41 -13.04 2.06 0.78
CA ILE A 41 -13.82 0.83 1.01
C ILE A 41 -15.14 0.90 0.22
N ARG A 42 -15.83 2.03 0.29
CA ARG A 42 -17.07 2.27 -0.47
C ARG A 42 -16.83 2.17 -1.98
N ALA A 43 -15.67 2.60 -2.46
CA ALA A 43 -15.31 2.51 -3.87
C ALA A 43 -15.03 1.09 -4.33
N GLY A 44 -14.77 0.14 -3.42
CA GLY A 44 -14.55 -1.28 -3.73
C GLY A 44 -13.16 -1.81 -3.36
N ALA A 45 -12.30 -1.01 -2.73
CA ALA A 45 -11.02 -1.48 -2.20
C ALA A 45 -11.25 -2.43 -1.00
N ASP A 46 -10.35 -3.39 -0.84
CA ASP A 46 -10.45 -4.43 0.21
C ASP A 46 -9.39 -4.23 1.29
N LEU A 47 -8.16 -3.82 0.91
CA LEU A 47 -7.06 -3.56 1.83
C LEU A 47 -6.51 -2.15 1.61
N LEU A 48 -6.34 -1.41 2.71
CA LEU A 48 -5.90 -0.02 2.68
C LEU A 48 -4.47 0.08 3.21
N ILE A 49 -3.62 0.82 2.50
CA ILE A 49 -2.25 1.09 2.92
C ILE A 49 -2.17 2.49 3.52
N PHE A 50 -1.52 2.59 4.69
CA PHE A 50 -1.12 3.83 5.34
C PHE A 50 0.35 3.69 5.76
N ALA A 51 1.28 4.20 4.95
CA ALA A 51 2.72 4.00 5.15
C ALA A 51 3.42 5.20 5.82
N HIS A 52 2.86 6.41 5.71
CA HIS A 52 3.41 7.64 6.31
C HIS A 52 2.83 7.96 7.70
N GLY A 53 2.87 6.97 8.61
CA GLY A 53 2.30 7.06 9.97
C GLY A 53 2.88 8.16 10.88
N GLU A 54 4.02 8.75 10.52
CA GLU A 54 4.69 9.80 11.30
C GLU A 54 4.35 11.23 10.83
N SER A 55 3.59 11.39 9.73
CA SER A 55 3.12 12.71 9.33
C SER A 55 2.11 13.24 10.35
N LYS A 56 2.18 14.53 10.71
CA LYS A 56 1.25 15.17 11.67
C LYS A 56 -0.25 15.11 11.27
N ARG A 57 -0.55 14.54 10.10
CA ARG A 57 -1.88 14.39 9.52
C ARG A 57 -2.34 12.93 9.45
N ALA A 58 -1.50 11.97 9.83
CA ALA A 58 -1.90 10.58 9.96
C ALA A 58 -2.85 10.46 11.17
N GLY A 59 -4.10 10.08 10.91
CA GLY A 59 -4.99 9.63 11.98
C GLY A 59 -4.47 8.32 12.54
N SER A 60 -4.76 8.04 13.81
CA SER A 60 -4.42 6.74 14.38
C SER A 60 -5.17 5.64 13.62
N THR A 61 -4.59 4.44 13.55
CA THR A 61 -5.29 3.25 13.06
C THR A 61 -6.63 3.06 13.79
N ASP A 62 -6.67 3.35 15.09
CA ASP A 62 -7.90 3.26 15.90
C ASP A 62 -8.96 4.27 15.45
N ASP A 63 -8.55 5.50 15.11
CA ASP A 63 -9.47 6.54 14.62
C ASP A 63 -10.06 6.15 13.26
N ILE A 64 -9.23 5.57 12.39
CA ILE A 64 -9.64 5.09 11.07
C ILE A 64 -10.65 3.94 11.23
N ILE A 65 -10.36 2.98 12.11
CA ILE A 65 -11.28 1.86 12.39
C ILE A 65 -12.60 2.39 12.96
N ALA A 66 -12.54 3.30 13.93
CA ALA A 66 -13.73 3.90 14.53
C ALA A 66 -14.57 4.65 13.49
N ALA A 67 -13.95 5.38 12.58
CA ALA A 67 -14.64 6.09 11.52
C ALA A 67 -15.34 5.15 10.51
N VAL A 68 -14.70 4.03 10.16
CA VAL A 68 -15.29 3.00 9.31
C VAL A 68 -16.47 2.35 10.02
N ALA A 69 -16.31 1.96 11.30
CA ALA A 69 -17.39 1.38 12.10
C ALA A 69 -18.58 2.35 12.22
N ALA A 70 -18.33 3.63 12.48
CA ALA A 70 -19.35 4.66 12.54
C ALA A 70 -20.03 4.88 11.17
N ALA A 71 -19.30 4.77 10.06
CA ALA A 71 -19.88 4.85 8.72
C ALA A 71 -20.82 3.68 8.43
N VAL A 72 -20.51 2.47 8.93
CA VAL A 72 -21.38 1.30 8.84
C VAL A 72 -22.63 1.50 9.71
N ALA A 73 -22.46 1.88 10.97
CA ALA A 73 -23.57 2.11 11.90
C ALA A 73 -24.53 3.20 11.39
N ALA A 74 -24.01 4.23 10.72
CA ALA A 74 -24.79 5.29 10.11
C ALA A 74 -25.39 4.95 8.73
N GLY A 75 -25.16 3.74 8.20
CA GLY A 75 -25.65 3.31 6.89
C GLY A 75 -24.97 3.97 5.68
N ARG A 76 -23.90 4.75 5.90
CA ARG A 76 -23.10 5.36 4.81
C ARG A 76 -22.23 4.33 4.09
N LEU A 77 -21.89 3.25 4.79
CA LEU A 77 -21.20 2.10 4.24
C LEU A 77 -22.03 0.83 4.54
N PRO A 78 -22.50 0.09 3.52
CA PRO A 78 -23.28 -1.11 3.79
C PRO A 78 -22.39 -2.18 4.44
N GLN A 79 -22.92 -2.88 5.44
CA GLN A 79 -22.18 -3.96 6.14
C GLN A 79 -21.73 -5.06 5.17
N SER A 80 -22.55 -5.38 4.16
CA SER A 80 -22.20 -6.36 3.12
C SER A 80 -20.89 -6.03 2.40
N ARG A 81 -20.55 -4.73 2.26
CA ARG A 81 -19.29 -4.33 1.64
C ARG A 81 -18.07 -4.76 2.48
N ILE A 82 -18.17 -4.71 3.81
CA ILE A 82 -17.11 -5.19 4.70
C ILE A 82 -16.99 -6.72 4.61
N GLU A 83 -18.13 -7.42 4.59
CA GLU A 83 -18.18 -8.88 4.50
C GLU A 83 -17.58 -9.39 3.18
N GLU A 84 -17.89 -8.75 2.06
CA GLU A 84 -17.27 -9.02 0.76
C GLU A 84 -15.75 -8.84 0.78
N SER A 85 -15.25 -7.71 1.31
CA SER A 85 -13.80 -7.47 1.44
C SER A 85 -13.15 -8.56 2.28
N TYR A 86 -13.75 -8.90 3.42
CA TYR A 86 -13.24 -9.91 4.32
C TYR A 86 -13.18 -11.29 3.65
N GLY A 87 -14.19 -11.66 2.86
CA GLY A 87 -14.19 -12.88 2.05
C GLY A 87 -12.99 -12.96 1.11
N ARG A 88 -12.71 -11.87 0.38
CA ARG A 88 -11.55 -11.79 -0.54
C ARG A 88 -10.21 -11.83 0.19
N ILE A 89 -10.09 -11.16 1.33
CA ILE A 89 -8.89 -11.21 2.19
C ILE A 89 -8.63 -12.65 2.64
N ARG A 90 -9.67 -13.37 3.09
CA ARG A 90 -9.54 -14.77 3.49
C ARG A 90 -9.12 -15.68 2.35
N ALA A 91 -9.73 -15.51 1.17
CA ALA A 91 -9.37 -16.28 -0.02
C ALA A 91 -7.91 -16.04 -0.42
N ALA A 92 -7.48 -14.77 -0.46
CA ALA A 92 -6.09 -14.40 -0.77
C ALA A 92 -5.10 -14.96 0.26
N ARG A 93 -5.42 -14.89 1.56
CA ARG A 93 -4.59 -15.49 2.62
C ARG A 93 -4.49 -17.01 2.48
N GLY A 94 -5.58 -17.68 2.12
CA GLY A 94 -5.60 -19.12 1.85
C GLY A 94 -4.66 -19.48 0.70
N ALA A 95 -4.81 -18.81 -0.44
CA ALA A 95 -3.95 -19.02 -1.61
C ALA A 95 -2.47 -18.75 -1.32
N LEU A 96 -2.14 -17.77 -0.47
CA LEU A 96 -0.76 -17.48 -0.06
C LEU A 96 -0.19 -18.55 0.89
N ALA A 97 -1.01 -19.16 1.75
CA ALA A 97 -0.56 -20.23 2.63
C ALA A 97 -0.12 -21.48 1.83
N ASP A 98 -0.77 -21.71 0.69
CA ASP A 98 -0.42 -22.79 -0.24
C ASP A 98 0.74 -22.40 -1.18
N HIS A 99 1.12 -21.12 -1.23
CA HIS A 99 2.20 -20.63 -2.07
C HIS A 99 3.55 -20.86 -1.39
N GLN A 100 4.35 -21.74 -1.98
CA GLN A 100 5.76 -21.84 -1.62
C GLN A 100 6.49 -20.63 -2.19
N PRO A 101 7.13 -19.77 -1.36
CA PRO A 101 7.84 -18.63 -1.88
C PRO A 101 8.93 -19.10 -2.85
N PRO A 102 9.17 -18.39 -3.96
CA PRO A 102 10.28 -18.72 -4.83
C PRO A 102 11.57 -18.71 -4.02
N ALA A 103 12.52 -19.56 -4.41
CA ALA A 103 13.86 -19.50 -3.84
C ALA A 103 14.35 -18.05 -3.87
N PRO A 104 15.05 -17.57 -2.82
CA PRO A 104 15.54 -16.20 -2.78
C PRO A 104 16.23 -15.86 -4.10
N LEU A 105 15.88 -14.71 -4.68
CA LEU A 105 16.60 -14.24 -5.85
C LEU A 105 18.06 -14.10 -5.45
N VAL A 106 18.93 -14.90 -6.06
CA VAL A 106 20.38 -14.69 -5.99
C VAL A 106 20.64 -13.46 -6.84
N THR A 107 20.55 -12.29 -6.24
CA THR A 107 20.97 -11.06 -6.90
C THR A 107 22.50 -11.07 -6.91
N PRO A 108 23.17 -10.96 -8.08
CA PRO A 108 24.58 -10.63 -8.08
C PRO A 108 24.78 -9.33 -7.28
N ASP A 109 25.91 -9.24 -6.58
CA ASP A 109 26.25 -8.04 -5.82
C ASP A 109 26.14 -6.82 -6.75
N CYS A 110 25.36 -5.82 -6.36
CA CYS A 110 25.19 -4.59 -7.13
C CYS A 110 26.53 -3.87 -7.37
N SER A 111 27.59 -4.20 -6.60
CA SER A 111 28.94 -3.73 -6.87
C SER A 111 29.50 -4.19 -8.23
N GLU A 112 29.07 -5.35 -8.73
CA GLU A 112 29.55 -5.93 -10.00
C GLU A 112 28.73 -5.46 -11.22
N ALA A 113 27.61 -4.77 -11.01
CA ALA A 113 26.77 -4.22 -12.07
C ALA A 113 27.30 -2.89 -12.66
N THR A 114 28.46 -2.41 -12.19
CA THR A 114 29.12 -1.24 -12.76
C THR A 114 29.98 -1.62 -13.96
N GLY A 115 29.31 -2.09 -15.02
CA GLY A 115 29.86 -2.08 -16.36
C GLY A 115 30.03 -0.63 -16.80
N ARG A 116 31.17 -0.02 -16.45
CA ARG A 116 31.80 1.19 -17.00
C ARG A 116 30.95 1.92 -18.06
N ASP A 117 30.04 2.77 -17.60
CA ASP A 117 29.37 3.76 -18.45
C ASP A 117 30.41 4.82 -18.83
N ASP A 118 31.07 4.63 -19.98
CA ASP A 118 31.90 5.63 -20.66
C ASP A 118 31.03 6.76 -21.24
N HIS A 119 30.28 7.47 -20.39
CA HIS A 119 29.53 8.67 -20.78
C HIS A 119 30.41 9.92 -20.56
N PRO A 120 30.84 10.65 -21.61
CA PRO A 120 31.68 11.80 -21.45
C PRO A 120 30.82 12.99 -21.00
N GLY A 121 30.83 13.31 -19.70
CA GLY A 121 30.34 14.61 -19.22
C GLY A 121 29.51 14.67 -17.93
N GLY A 122 29.39 13.60 -17.14
CA GLY A 122 28.72 13.66 -15.83
C GLY A 122 29.63 14.22 -14.72
N PRO A 123 29.11 15.05 -13.78
CA PRO A 123 29.93 15.60 -12.69
C PRO A 123 30.34 14.49 -11.70
N ARG A 124 31.64 14.48 -11.37
CA ARG A 124 32.21 13.54 -10.38
C ARG A 124 31.75 13.95 -8.98
N LEU A 125 30.90 13.14 -8.36
CA LEU A 125 30.64 13.23 -6.92
C LEU A 125 31.82 12.57 -6.19
N ASN A 126 32.43 13.35 -5.30
CA ASN A 126 33.64 12.99 -4.58
C ASN A 126 33.27 12.03 -3.43
N GLU A 127 33.67 10.77 -3.53
CA GLU A 127 33.59 9.80 -2.43
C GLU A 127 34.75 10.03 -1.46
N GLY A 128 34.44 10.30 -0.19
CA GLY A 128 35.46 10.32 0.86
C GLY A 128 35.12 11.14 2.10
N ALA A 129 34.27 10.62 2.97
CA ALA A 129 34.39 10.85 4.41
C ALA A 129 33.64 9.74 5.16
N GLY A 130 34.39 8.72 5.58
CA GLY A 130 33.86 7.62 6.38
C GLY A 130 33.46 8.06 7.78
N LEU A 131 32.45 7.39 8.35
CA LEU A 131 32.34 7.28 9.80
C LEU A 131 32.10 5.82 10.18
N THR A 132 33.08 5.32 10.91
CA THR A 132 33.28 3.99 11.46
C THR A 132 32.18 3.54 12.42
N ARG A 133 31.85 2.25 12.34
CA ARG A 133 31.25 1.43 13.40
C ARG A 133 31.85 1.76 14.77
N HIS A 134 31.00 1.91 15.78
CA HIS A 134 31.28 1.33 17.09
C HIS A 134 30.02 0.68 17.66
N ALA A 135 30.13 -0.64 17.79
CA ALA A 135 29.34 -1.42 18.73
C ALA A 135 29.71 -0.99 20.16
N ARG A 136 28.70 -0.79 21.00
CA ARG A 136 28.65 -1.16 22.41
C ARG A 136 27.21 -1.42 22.79
#